data_AF-A0A8H7GPT5-F1
#
_entry.id   AF-A0A8H7GPT5-F1
#
_cell.length_a   1.000
_cell.length_b   1.000
_cell.length_c   1.000
_cell.angle_alpha   90.00
_cell.angle_beta   90.00
_cell.angle_gamma   90.00
#
_symmetry.space_group_name_H-M   'P 1'
#
loop_
_entity.id
_entity.type
_entity.pdbx_description
1 polymer ?
#
loop_
_entity_poly.entity_id
_entity_poly.type
_entity_poly.pdbx_seq_one_letter_code
_entity_poly.pdbx_strand_id
1 'polypeptide(L)'
;MTETELIALMDANGIGTDATIADHIDKIILRNYIVRRKSGKTEIFIPTSLGISLIQAFDKILVDRISLSKPFLRRALEGFLVRISNGEISKLDVINQLLPLYKQAFLRSSESSQVMILTFLDTNRRLDAGTL
;
A
#
# COMPACT_ATOMS: atom_id res chain seq x y z
N MET A 1 10.14 12.26 1.63
CA MET A 1 8.99 12.60 0.79
C MET A 1 8.10 13.55 1.57
N THR A 2 7.67 14.65 0.97
CA THR A 2 6.67 15.57 1.55
C THR A 2 5.25 15.07 1.29
N GLU A 3 4.26 15.66 1.97
CA GLU A 3 2.84 15.34 1.73
C GLU A 3 2.44 15.68 0.29
N THR A 4 2.84 16.85 -0.20
CA THR A 4 2.59 17.29 -1.58
C THR A 4 3.19 16.34 -2.62
N GLU A 5 4.42 15.86 -2.41
CA GLU A 5 5.05 14.87 -3.28
C GLU A 5 4.29 13.54 -3.30
N LEU A 6 3.80 13.09 -2.15
CA LEU A 6 3.00 11.87 -2.07
C LEU A 6 1.66 12.02 -2.81
N ILE A 7 0.96 13.14 -2.63
CA ILE A 7 -0.30 13.43 -3.33
C ILE A 7 -0.05 13.41 -4.85
N ALA A 8 0.97 14.12 -5.33
CA ALA A 8 1.32 14.14 -6.75
C ALA A 8 1.63 12.73 -7.30
N LEU A 9 2.28 11.87 -6.51
CA LEU A 9 2.51 10.48 -6.88
C LEU A 9 1.23 9.64 -6.90
N MET A 10 0.32 9.85 -5.95
CA MET A 10 -0.98 9.18 -5.91
C MET A 10 -1.80 9.53 -7.15
N ASP A 11 -1.88 10.81 -7.50
CA ASP A 11 -2.57 11.31 -8.70
C ASP A 11 -1.95 10.76 -9.98
N ALA A 12 -0.61 10.85 -10.11
CA ALA A 12 0.10 10.34 -11.28
C ALA A 12 -0.07 8.83 -11.48
N ASN A 13 -0.28 8.08 -10.40
CA ASN A 13 -0.55 6.65 -10.45
C ASN A 13 -2.04 6.30 -10.52
N GLY A 14 -2.93 7.29 -10.48
CA GLY A 14 -4.38 7.09 -10.52
C GLY A 14 -4.89 6.26 -9.35
N ILE A 15 -4.41 6.57 -8.14
CA ILE A 15 -4.89 5.96 -6.89
C ILE A 15 -5.35 7.03 -5.91
N GLY A 16 -6.56 6.85 -5.38
CA GLY A 16 -7.23 7.87 -4.60
C GLY A 16 -7.85 8.94 -5.51
N THR A 17 -8.99 9.45 -5.09
CA THR A 17 -9.59 10.68 -5.63
C THR A 17 -9.33 11.84 -4.66
N ASP A 18 -9.47 13.09 -5.12
CA ASP A 18 -9.34 14.32 -4.30
C ASP A 18 -10.05 14.23 -2.93
N ALA A 19 -11.18 13.52 -2.87
CA ALA A 19 -11.96 13.32 -1.65
C ALA A 19 -11.39 12.29 -0.66
N THR A 20 -10.48 11.41 -1.09
CA THR A 20 -10.03 10.22 -0.32
C THR A 20 -8.54 10.19 -0.03
N ILE A 21 -7.74 11.02 -0.70
CA ILE A 21 -6.28 11.03 -0.54
C ILE A 21 -5.88 11.41 0.90
N ALA A 22 -6.47 12.47 1.45
CA ALA A 22 -6.22 12.90 2.83
C ALA A 22 -6.52 11.76 3.84
N ASP A 23 -7.68 11.12 3.69
CA ASP A 23 -8.10 9.97 4.50
C ASP A 23 -7.10 8.80 4.44
N HIS A 24 -6.53 8.52 3.27
CA HIS A 24 -5.53 7.47 3.12
C HIS A 24 -4.21 7.81 3.81
N ILE A 25 -3.75 9.06 3.68
CA ILE A 25 -2.55 9.57 4.34
C ILE A 25 -2.73 9.55 5.87
N ASP A 26 -3.86 10.04 6.37
CA ASP A 26 -4.16 10.04 7.80
C ASP A 26 -4.19 8.63 8.39
N LYS A 27 -4.75 7.66 7.66
CA LYS A 27 -4.78 6.25 8.12
C LYS A 27 -3.38 5.65 8.26
N ILE A 28 -2.45 5.93 7.34
CA ILE A 28 -1.08 5.36 7.41
C ILE A 28 -0.23 6.06 8.48
N ILE A 29 -0.53 7.32 8.83
CA ILE A 29 0.05 8.01 9.97
C ILE A 29 -0.53 7.46 11.28
N LEU A 30 -1.86 7.38 11.39
CA LEU A 30 -2.56 6.88 12.58
C LEU A 30 -2.14 5.44 12.93
N ARG A 31 -1.90 4.61 11.92
CA ARG A 31 -1.43 3.22 12.11
C ARG A 31 0.08 3.09 12.29
N ASN A 32 0.80 4.21 12.41
CA ASN A 32 2.23 4.26 12.65
C ASN A 32 3.07 3.54 11.57
N TYR A 33 2.65 3.59 10.31
CA TYR A 33 3.44 3.08 9.18
C TYR A 33 4.44 4.14 8.68
N ILE A 34 4.07 5.40 8.86
CA ILE A 34 4.92 6.57 8.62
C ILE A 34 4.81 7.55 9.80
N VAL A 35 5.82 8.38 9.98
CA VAL A 35 5.81 9.50 10.93
C VAL A 35 6.16 10.81 10.22
N ARG A 36 5.59 11.91 10.73
CA ARG A 36 5.94 13.28 10.32
C ARG A 36 7.22 13.70 11.06
N ARG A 37 8.21 14.22 10.33
CA ARG A 37 9.43 14.80 10.91
C ARG A 37 9.74 16.14 10.27
N LYS A 38 10.13 17.12 11.09
CA LYS A 38 10.60 18.41 10.60
C LYS A 38 12.01 18.27 10.03
N SER A 39 12.20 18.73 8.80
CA SER A 39 13.48 18.94 8.14
C SER A 39 13.59 20.42 7.77
N GLY A 40 14.18 21.21 8.66
CA GLY A 40 14.16 22.67 8.55
C GLY A 40 12.74 23.24 8.67
N LYS A 41 12.29 23.96 7.62
CA LYS A 41 10.93 24.53 7.53
C LYS A 41 9.90 23.57 6.94
N THR A 42 10.32 22.42 6.43
CA THR A 42 9.47 21.48 5.71
C THR A 42 9.17 20.27 6.58
N GLU A 43 7.96 19.73 6.47
CA GLU A 43 7.60 18.45 7.07
C GLU A 43 7.74 17.33 6.04
N ILE A 44 8.40 16.24 6.44
CA ILE A 44 8.60 15.07 5.61
C ILE A 44 8.03 13.83 6.30
N PHE A 45 7.54 12.90 5.49
CA PHE A 45 7.18 11.56 5.92
C PHE A 45 8.42 10.67 5.92
N ILE A 46 8.60 9.97 7.03
CA ILE A 46 9.64 8.96 7.22
C ILE A 46 8.94 7.63 7.53
N PRO A 47 9.24 6.55 6.80
CA PRO A 47 8.66 5.26 7.08
C PRO A 47 9.18 4.71 8.41
N THR A 48 8.30 4.09 9.20
CA THR A 48 8.69 3.39 10.43
C THR A 48 9.22 2.01 10.10
N SER A 49 9.87 1.34 11.06
CA SER A 49 10.28 -0.06 10.88
C SER A 49 9.08 -0.94 10.54
N LEU A 50 7.94 -0.73 11.22
CA LEU A 50 6.68 -1.42 10.92
C LEU A 50 6.23 -1.20 9.47
N GLY A 51 6.21 0.05 8.99
CA GLY A 51 5.82 0.37 7.62
C GLY A 51 6.71 -0.29 6.58
N ILE A 52 8.04 -0.23 6.77
CA ILE A 52 9.02 -0.88 5.88
C ILE A 52 8.81 -2.39 5.87
N SER A 53 8.71 -3.02 7.04
CA SER A 53 8.59 -4.47 7.16
C SER A 53 7.30 -4.99 6.53
N LEU A 54 6.19 -4.28 6.65
CA LEU A 54 4.93 -4.67 6.02
C LEU A 54 5.07 -4.72 4.50
N ILE A 55 5.65 -3.68 3.88
CA ILE A 55 5.88 -3.65 2.43
C ILE A 55 6.82 -4.79 2.01
N GLN A 56 7.96 -4.93 2.67
CA GLN A 56 8.94 -5.98 2.37
C GLN A 56 8.36 -7.39 2.54
N ALA A 57 7.53 -7.61 3.58
CA ALA A 57 6.94 -8.91 3.84
C ALA A 57 5.89 -9.25 2.78
N PHE A 58 4.99 -8.33 2.42
CA PHE A 58 4.01 -8.57 1.37
C PHE A 58 4.68 -8.79 0.01
N ASP A 59 5.73 -8.03 -0.31
CA ASP A 59 6.51 -8.23 -1.52
C ASP A 59 7.14 -9.63 -1.54
N LYS A 60 7.72 -10.12 -0.43
CA LYS A 60 8.28 -11.48 -0.31
C LYS A 60 7.24 -12.59 -0.35
N ILE A 61 6.05 -12.37 0.22
CA ILE A 61 5.00 -13.40 0.30
C ILE A 61 4.30 -13.59 -1.05
N LEU A 62 4.11 -12.49 -1.79
CA LEU A 62 3.30 -12.43 -3.00
C LEU A 62 4.13 -12.26 -4.28
N VAL A 63 5.44 -12.54 -4.20
CA VAL A 63 6.38 -12.54 -5.34
C VAL A 63 5.75 -13.26 -6.54
N ASP A 64 5.91 -12.66 -7.73
CA ASP A 64 5.45 -13.17 -9.03
C ASP A 64 3.94 -13.44 -9.16
N ARG A 65 3.12 -12.98 -8.20
CA ARG A 65 1.66 -13.08 -8.25
C ARG A 65 1.02 -11.72 -8.43
N ILE A 66 0.74 -11.05 -7.31
CA ILE A 66 0.13 -9.73 -7.28
C ILE A 66 0.89 -8.87 -6.29
N SER A 67 1.01 -7.59 -6.60
CA SER A 67 1.57 -6.64 -5.66
C SER A 67 0.46 -5.92 -4.90
N LEU A 68 0.50 -6.01 -3.57
CA LEU A 68 -0.35 -5.22 -2.67
C LEU A 68 0.30 -3.88 -2.28
N SER A 69 1.59 -3.70 -2.57
CA SER A 69 2.37 -2.49 -2.25
C SER A 69 2.43 -1.50 -3.41
N LYS A 70 2.29 -1.96 -4.66
CA LYS A 70 2.31 -1.13 -5.86
C LYS A 70 0.89 -0.67 -6.25
N PRO A 71 0.74 0.49 -6.92
CA PRO A 71 -0.56 1.12 -7.15
C PRO A 71 -1.44 0.38 -8.18
N PHE A 72 -0.91 -0.58 -8.94
CA PHE A 72 -1.56 -1.15 -10.12
C PHE A 72 -2.93 -1.77 -9.83
N LEU A 73 -3.03 -2.61 -8.79
CA LEU A 73 -4.30 -3.26 -8.45
C LEU A 73 -5.36 -2.24 -8.01
N ARG A 74 -4.94 -1.22 -7.26
CA ARG A 74 -5.83 -0.14 -6.81
C ARG A 74 -6.30 0.71 -7.98
N ARG A 75 -5.41 1.10 -8.88
CA ARG A 75 -5.73 1.84 -10.11
C ARG A 75 -6.72 1.07 -10.98
N ALA A 76 -6.52 -0.24 -11.14
CA ALA A 76 -7.44 -1.09 -11.90
C ALA A 76 -8.86 -1.10 -11.29
N LEU A 77 -8.96 -1.21 -9.95
CA LEU A 77 -10.22 -1.09 -9.24
C LEU A 77 -10.89 0.28 -9.47
N GLU A 78 -10.15 1.38 -9.39
CA GLU A 78 -10.71 2.72 -9.64
C GLU A 78 -11.23 2.86 -11.08
N GLY A 79 -10.50 2.33 -12.06
CA GLY A 79 -10.98 2.24 -13.44
C GLY A 79 -12.27 1.44 -13.56
N PHE A 80 -12.40 0.31 -12.86
CA PHE A 80 -13.66 -0.44 -12.82
C PHE A 80 -14.82 0.35 -12.21
N LEU A 81 -14.57 1.12 -11.14
CA LEU A 81 -15.61 1.96 -10.52
C LEU A 81 -16.12 3.04 -11.47
N VAL A 82 -15.23 3.67 -12.26
CA VAL A 82 -15.62 4.63 -13.31
C VAL A 82 -16.47 3.95 -14.38
N ARG A 83 -16.08 2.76 -14.83
CA ARG A 83 -16.86 2.01 -15.83
C ARG A 83 -18.23 1.60 -15.29
N ILE A 84 -18.34 1.27 -14.00
CA ILE A 84 -19.63 1.03 -13.35
C ILE A 84 -20.48 2.30 -13.38
N SER A 85 -19.92 3.46 -13.01
CA SER A 85 -20.69 4.73 -13.01
C SER A 85 -21.17 5.14 -14.40
N ASN A 86 -20.44 4.74 -15.45
CA ASN A 86 -20.84 4.96 -16.84
C ASN A 86 -21.84 3.91 -17.38
N GLY A 87 -22.16 2.87 -16.60
CA GLY A 87 -23.03 1.77 -17.02
C GLY A 87 -22.39 0.79 -18.01
N GLU A 88 -21.06 0.78 -18.14
CA GLU A 88 -20.32 -0.05 -19.11
C GLU A 88 -20.03 -1.48 -18.61
N ILE A 89 -20.03 -1.68 -17.29
CA ILE A 89 -19.77 -2.96 -16.64
C ILE A 89 -20.62 -3.08 -15.38
N SER A 90 -21.10 -4.29 -15.06
CA SER A 90 -21.86 -4.48 -13.84
C SER A 90 -20.96 -4.64 -12.61
N LYS A 91 -21.51 -4.32 -11.43
CA LYS A 91 -20.88 -4.62 -10.15
C LYS A 91 -20.48 -6.11 -10.04
N LEU A 92 -21.33 -7.01 -10.54
CA LEU A 92 -21.10 -8.45 -10.46
C LEU A 92 -19.87 -8.86 -11.28
N ASP A 93 -19.70 -8.29 -12.47
CA ASP A 93 -18.54 -8.56 -13.33
C ASP A 93 -17.23 -8.14 -12.66
N VAL A 94 -17.23 -6.98 -11.98
CA VAL A 94 -16.05 -6.49 -11.25
C VAL A 94 -15.73 -7.37 -10.05
N ILE A 95 -16.74 -7.82 -9.29
CA ILE A 95 -16.55 -8.75 -8.18
C ILE A 95 -15.95 -10.07 -8.67
N ASN A 96 -16.50 -10.63 -9.75
CA ASN A 96 -16.03 -11.90 -10.32
C ASN A 96 -14.56 -11.81 -10.79
N GLN A 97 -14.11 -10.64 -11.22
CA GLN A 97 -12.72 -10.40 -11.63
C GLN A 97 -11.77 -10.19 -10.45
N LEU A 98 -12.13 -9.36 -9.47
CA LEU A 98 -11.20 -8.94 -8.41
C LEU A 98 -11.19 -9.88 -7.20
N LEU A 99 -12.34 -10.46 -6.83
CA LEU A 99 -12.45 -11.27 -5.61
C LEU A 99 -11.49 -12.48 -5.60
N PRO A 100 -11.30 -13.23 -6.71
CA PRO A 100 -10.34 -14.33 -6.73
C PRO A 100 -8.90 -13.87 -6.45
N LEU A 101 -8.50 -12.69 -6.97
CA LEU A 101 -7.17 -12.12 -6.76
C LEU A 101 -6.93 -11.82 -5.28
N TYR A 102 -7.86 -11.10 -4.65
CA TYR A 102 -7.77 -10.78 -3.21
C TYR A 102 -7.83 -12.03 -2.34
N LYS A 103 -8.66 -13.02 -2.69
CA LYS A 103 -8.75 -14.29 -1.97
C LYS A 103 -7.43 -15.05 -2.03
N GLN A 104 -6.79 -15.11 -3.20
CA GLN A 104 -5.49 -15.77 -3.34
C GLN A 104 -4.40 -15.07 -2.53
N ALA A 105 -4.33 -13.74 -2.57
CA ALA A 105 -3.40 -12.98 -1.74
C ALA A 105 -3.62 -13.23 -0.25
N PHE A 106 -4.88 -13.18 0.20
CA PHE A 106 -5.21 -13.45 1.60
C PHE A 106 -4.75 -14.83 2.06
N LEU A 107 -5.07 -15.89 1.30
CA LEU A 107 -4.67 -17.25 1.65
C LEU A 107 -3.15 -17.37 1.74
N ARG A 108 -2.44 -16.83 0.74
CA ARG A 108 -0.97 -16.90 0.71
C ARG A 108 -0.33 -16.13 1.87
N SER A 109 -0.85 -14.95 2.18
CA SER A 109 -0.39 -14.15 3.32
C SER A 109 -0.69 -14.82 4.66
N SER A 110 -1.83 -15.50 4.79
CA SER A 110 -2.19 -16.24 6.00
C SER A 110 -1.28 -17.45 6.23
N GLU A 111 -0.98 -18.21 5.18
CA GLU A 111 -0.07 -19.36 5.24
C GLU A 111 1.37 -18.97 5.55
N SER A 112 1.76 -17.75 5.14
CA SER A 112 3.15 -17.26 5.24
C SER A 112 3.33 -16.24 6.37
N SER A 113 2.49 -16.28 7.41
CA SER A 113 2.52 -15.33 8.54
C SER A 113 3.90 -15.24 9.22
N GLN A 114 4.63 -16.36 9.28
CA GLN A 114 5.99 -16.41 9.80
C GLN A 114 6.96 -15.51 9.03
N VAL A 115 6.77 -15.35 7.70
CA VAL A 115 7.59 -14.47 6.87
C VAL A 115 7.43 -13.00 7.28
N MET A 116 6.25 -12.59 7.75
CA MET A 116 6.04 -11.24 8.27
C MET A 116 6.85 -11.00 9.54
N ILE A 117 6.81 -11.94 10.48
CA ILE A 117 7.55 -11.84 11.76
C ILE A 117 9.05 -11.80 11.48
N LEU A 118 9.55 -12.73 10.66
CA LEU A 118 10.98 -12.79 10.32
C LEU A 118 11.46 -11.54 9.59
N THR A 119 10.64 -11.00 8.67
CA THR A 119 10.96 -9.76 7.97
C THR A 119 11.00 -8.59 8.94
N PHE A 120 10.08 -8.49 9.90
CA PHE A 120 10.09 -7.43 10.90
C PHE A 120 11.34 -7.46 11.78
N LEU A 121 11.74 -8.65 12.26
CA LEU A 121 12.97 -8.80 13.05
C LEU A 121 14.23 -8.43 12.25
N ASP A 122 14.29 -8.85 10.99
CA ASP A 122 15.40 -8.51 10.09
C ASP A 122 15.46 -7.00 9.78
N THR A 123 14.32 -6.38 9.47
CA THR A 123 14.25 -4.93 9.22
C THR A 123 14.75 -4.14 10.43
N ASN A 124 14.30 -4.47 11.65
CA ASN A 124 14.75 -3.76 12.85
C ASN A 124 16.26 -3.92 13.06
N ARG A 125 16.78 -5.15 12.94
CA ARG A 125 18.23 -5.40 13.06
C ARG A 125 19.03 -4.56 12.07
N ARG A 126 18.56 -4.44 10.83
CA ARG A 126 19.23 -3.65 9.78
C ARG A 126 19.17 -2.15 10.06
N LEU A 127 18.06 -1.64 10.60
CA LEU A 127 17.93 -0.24 11.02
C LEU A 127 18.88 0.08 12.16
N ASP A 128 18.96 -0.79 13.17
CA ASP A 128 19.86 -0.62 14.33
C ASP A 128 21.33 -0.59 13.89
N ALA A 129 21.68 -1.36 12.85
CA ALA A 129 23.01 -1.38 12.25
C ALA A 129 23.27 -0.22 11.25
N GLY A 130 22.27 0.59 10.89
CA GLY A 130 22.39 1.65 9.88
C GLY A 130 22.60 1.14 8.45
N THR A 131 22.09 -0.06 8.13
CA THR A 131 22.35 -0.81 6.87
C THR A 131 21.10 -0.93 5.97
N LEU A 132 20.14 -0.03 6.15
CA LEU A 132 18.87 -0.02 5.42
C LEU A 132 18.81 1.11 4.40
#